data_AF-A0A9E2YZ30-F1
#
_entry.id   AF-A0A9E2YZ30-F1
#
_cell.length_a   1.000
_cell.length_b   1.000
_cell.length_c   1.000
_cell.angle_alpha   90.00
_cell.angle_beta   90.00
_cell.angle_gamma   90.00
#
_symmetry.space_group_name_H-M   'P 1'
#
loop_
_entity.id
_entity.type
_entity.pdbx_description
1 polymer ?
#
loop_
_entity_poly.entity_id
_entity_poly.type
_entity_poly.pdbx_seq_one_letter_code
_entity_poly.pdbx_strand_id
1 'polypeptide(L)'
;MSELTRIILASEPEVRNRSLDAFCQSAGAATLLSECAALDQLRRSSDNLYERVRAQFFLYAIHRFHIPLKPEVNEIGFVPFAATEHLLKRRFDEAIQGLLKAQCEQGPSPAISSALAAAYHGLGFQTLADQVRRSVRSVRGNQWMSRIGHPADYPLTIRPELLTPAANGLYPILREATPVRMDLSHSGWSDIFFLGMDFPQGARVLNVSIDLAVRGRDASPRPPIEAYLRVIDEPVLRL
;
A
#
# COMPACT_ATOMS: atom_id res chain seq x y z
N MET A 1 20.61 -15.55 -17.21
CA MET A 1 19.34 -15.66 -16.46
C MET A 1 19.49 -14.77 -15.23
N SER A 2 18.55 -13.86 -14.97
CA SER A 2 18.65 -12.91 -13.85
C SER A 2 18.49 -13.62 -12.51
N GLU A 3 19.44 -13.44 -11.60
CA GLU A 3 19.43 -14.07 -10.28
C GLU A 3 18.32 -13.48 -9.39
N LEU A 4 18.09 -12.17 -9.46
CA LEU A 4 17.05 -11.52 -8.66
C LEU A 4 15.64 -11.90 -9.14
N THR A 5 15.44 -12.04 -10.45
CA THR A 5 14.19 -12.58 -11.01
C THR A 5 13.96 -14.02 -10.54
N ARG A 6 15.02 -14.84 -10.50
CA ARG A 6 14.94 -16.22 -9.96
C ARG A 6 14.52 -16.24 -8.49
N ILE A 7 15.06 -15.34 -7.66
CA ILE A 7 14.66 -15.20 -6.25
C ILE A 7 13.18 -14.83 -6.13
N ILE A 8 12.64 -14.00 -7.02
CA ILE A 8 11.23 -13.61 -6.99
C ILE A 8 10.32 -14.78 -7.41
N LEU A 9 10.66 -15.47 -8.49
CA LEU A 9 9.85 -16.53 -9.09
C LEU A 9 9.97 -17.90 -8.40
N ALA A 10 10.97 -18.08 -7.54
CA ALA A 10 11.21 -19.37 -6.89
C ALA A 10 10.04 -19.81 -6.00
N SER A 11 9.62 -21.05 -6.16
CA SER A 11 8.65 -21.70 -5.27
C SER A 11 9.31 -22.21 -3.98
N GLU A 12 10.61 -22.53 -4.03
CA GLU A 12 11.40 -23.04 -2.92
C GLU A 12 11.72 -21.93 -1.90
N PRO A 13 11.33 -22.07 -0.62
CA PRO A 13 11.59 -21.05 0.40
C PRO A 13 13.07 -20.67 0.53
N GLU A 14 13.97 -21.65 0.43
CA GLU A 14 15.42 -21.45 0.55
C GLU A 14 15.99 -20.53 -0.53
N VAL A 15 15.38 -20.51 -1.73
CA VAL A 15 15.77 -19.60 -2.81
C VAL A 15 15.00 -18.30 -2.71
N ARG A 16 13.69 -18.36 -2.47
CA ARG A 16 12.78 -17.22 -2.45
C ARG A 16 13.09 -16.21 -1.34
N ASN A 17 13.58 -16.71 -0.21
CA ASN A 17 13.85 -15.92 1.00
C ASN A 17 15.31 -15.45 1.08
N ARG A 18 16.12 -15.65 0.02
CA ARG A 18 17.49 -15.14 -0.02
C ARG A 18 17.50 -13.63 0.05
N SER A 19 18.49 -13.10 0.77
CA SER A 19 18.67 -11.67 0.96
C SER A 19 19.07 -10.99 -0.36
N LEU A 20 18.30 -9.97 -0.76
CA LEU A 20 18.67 -9.04 -1.82
C LEU A 20 20.00 -8.35 -1.53
N ASP A 21 20.16 -7.89 -0.29
CA ASP A 21 21.34 -7.14 0.17
C ASP A 21 22.62 -7.96 0.02
N ALA A 22 22.58 -9.24 0.39
CA ALA A 22 23.73 -10.15 0.23
C ALA A 22 24.17 -10.30 -1.25
N PHE A 23 23.22 -10.38 -2.18
CA PHE A 23 23.53 -10.39 -3.61
C PHE A 23 24.11 -9.04 -4.06
N CYS A 24 23.47 -7.93 -3.67
CA CYS A 24 23.85 -6.60 -4.15
C CYS A 24 25.20 -6.10 -3.61
N GLN A 25 25.61 -6.53 -2.42
CA GLN A 25 26.92 -6.19 -1.87
C GLN A 25 28.07 -6.72 -2.75
N SER A 26 27.96 -7.98 -3.20
CA SER A 26 28.99 -8.63 -4.03
C SER A 26 28.93 -8.26 -5.52
N ALA A 27 27.77 -7.87 -6.03
CA ALA A 27 27.59 -7.52 -7.43
C ALA A 27 28.24 -6.17 -7.81
N GLY A 28 28.91 -6.11 -8.96
CA GLY A 28 29.39 -4.84 -9.55
C GLY A 28 28.25 -4.02 -10.16
N ALA A 29 28.53 -2.74 -10.49
CA ALA A 29 27.51 -1.82 -11.01
C ALA A 29 26.84 -2.34 -12.30
N ALA A 30 27.61 -2.86 -13.26
CA ALA A 30 27.08 -3.38 -14.52
C ALA A 30 26.12 -4.57 -14.31
N THR A 31 26.48 -5.49 -13.41
CA THR A 31 25.62 -6.63 -13.04
C THR A 31 24.31 -6.14 -12.41
N LEU A 32 24.38 -5.19 -11.47
CA LEU A 32 23.19 -4.61 -10.85
C LEU A 32 22.27 -3.95 -11.87
N LEU A 33 22.82 -3.21 -12.83
CA LEU A 33 22.04 -2.58 -13.89
C LEU A 33 21.36 -3.61 -14.80
N SER A 34 22.05 -4.71 -15.14
CA SER A 34 21.45 -5.82 -15.89
C SER A 34 20.31 -6.50 -15.11
N GLU A 35 20.49 -6.68 -13.80
CA GLU A 35 19.45 -7.23 -12.93
C GLU A 35 18.25 -6.27 -12.81
N CYS A 36 18.49 -4.96 -12.69
CA CYS A 36 17.43 -3.94 -12.74
C CYS A 36 16.64 -4.01 -14.05
N ALA A 37 17.29 -4.17 -15.20
CA ALA A 37 16.59 -4.29 -16.48
C ALA A 37 15.66 -5.54 -16.51
N ALA A 38 16.14 -6.67 -15.99
CA ALA A 38 15.32 -7.89 -15.88
C ALA A 38 14.14 -7.72 -14.90
N LEU A 39 14.36 -7.06 -13.76
CA LEU A 39 13.30 -6.75 -12.79
C LEU A 39 12.27 -5.76 -13.35
N ASP A 40 12.70 -4.76 -14.11
CA ASP A 40 11.80 -3.79 -14.75
C ASP A 40 10.94 -4.46 -15.83
N GLN A 41 11.50 -5.43 -16.57
CA GLN A 41 10.73 -6.27 -17.46
C GLN A 41 9.73 -7.14 -16.69
N LEU A 42 10.17 -7.81 -15.63
CA LEU A 42 9.32 -8.69 -14.81
C LEU A 42 8.09 -7.96 -14.26
N ARG A 43 8.25 -6.76 -13.70
CA ARG A 43 7.10 -6.00 -13.14
C ARG A 43 6.05 -5.60 -14.19
N ARG A 44 6.43 -5.56 -15.47
CA ARG A 44 5.55 -5.19 -16.59
C ARG A 44 4.86 -6.41 -17.19
N SER A 45 5.52 -7.56 -17.20
CA SER A 45 5.01 -8.78 -17.85
C SER A 45 4.36 -9.78 -16.90
N SER A 46 4.65 -9.74 -15.60
CA SER A 46 4.04 -10.67 -14.64
C SER A 46 2.58 -10.31 -14.39
N ASP A 47 1.70 -11.31 -14.38
CA ASP A 47 0.31 -11.19 -13.96
C ASP A 47 0.14 -11.34 -12.45
N ASN A 48 1.16 -11.85 -11.75
CA ASN A 48 1.15 -12.05 -10.32
C ASN A 48 1.48 -10.75 -9.57
N LEU A 49 0.61 -10.32 -8.66
CA LEU A 49 0.79 -9.05 -7.96
C LEU A 49 2.03 -9.08 -7.06
N TYR A 50 2.24 -10.18 -6.35
CA TYR A 50 3.36 -10.33 -5.43
C TYR A 50 4.71 -10.23 -6.15
N GLU A 51 4.84 -10.86 -7.32
CA GLU A 51 6.04 -10.79 -8.15
C GLU A 51 6.31 -9.35 -8.62
N ARG A 52 5.28 -8.66 -9.12
CA ARG A 52 5.39 -7.26 -9.57
C ARG A 52 5.82 -6.33 -8.44
N VAL A 53 5.17 -6.44 -7.28
CA VAL A 53 5.45 -5.62 -6.10
C VAL A 53 6.86 -5.90 -5.58
N ARG A 54 7.25 -7.17 -5.47
CA ARG A 54 8.64 -7.52 -5.11
C ARG A 54 9.66 -6.92 -6.07
N ALA A 55 9.42 -7.01 -7.38
CA ALA A 55 10.32 -6.46 -8.37
C ALA A 55 10.44 -4.93 -8.24
N GLN A 56 9.33 -4.22 -8.04
CA GLN A 56 9.31 -2.77 -7.78
C GLN A 56 10.12 -2.39 -6.52
N PHE A 57 9.96 -3.14 -5.42
CA PHE A 57 10.71 -2.86 -4.19
C PHE A 57 12.18 -3.29 -4.26
N PHE A 58 12.51 -4.32 -5.03
CA PHE A 58 13.90 -4.68 -5.33
C PHE A 58 14.56 -3.55 -6.14
N LEU A 59 13.90 -3.07 -7.19
CA LEU A 59 14.36 -1.92 -7.98
C LEU A 59 14.58 -0.68 -7.10
N TYR A 60 13.61 -0.35 -6.25
CA TYR A 60 13.76 0.72 -5.26
C TYR A 60 15.01 0.52 -4.40
N ALA A 61 15.18 -0.65 -3.77
CA ALA A 61 16.29 -0.91 -2.87
C ALA A 61 17.65 -0.85 -3.58
N ILE A 62 17.76 -1.43 -4.79
CA ILE A 62 18.98 -1.41 -5.60
C ILE A 62 19.37 0.02 -5.94
N HIS A 63 18.43 0.82 -6.45
CA HIS A 63 18.71 2.21 -6.81
C HIS A 63 18.94 3.12 -5.60
N ARG A 64 18.33 2.83 -4.45
CA ARG A 64 18.43 3.68 -3.26
C ARG A 64 19.68 3.42 -2.43
N PHE A 65 20.09 2.16 -2.32
CA PHE A 65 21.08 1.72 -1.33
C PHE A 65 22.30 1.02 -1.92
N HIS A 66 22.26 0.57 -3.18
CA HIS A 66 23.34 -0.22 -3.75
C HIS A 66 24.06 0.48 -4.89
N ILE A 67 23.37 0.87 -5.96
CA ILE A 67 23.99 1.50 -7.13
C ILE A 67 24.79 2.76 -6.74
N PRO A 68 24.24 3.73 -5.97
CA PRO A 68 24.99 4.96 -5.65
C PRO A 68 26.28 4.74 -4.86
N LEU A 69 26.46 3.57 -4.25
CA LEU A 69 27.64 3.23 -3.44
C LEU A 69 28.72 2.51 -4.24
N LYS A 70 28.49 2.23 -5.53
CA LYS A 70 29.45 1.52 -6.38
C LYS A 70 30.49 2.48 -6.97
N PRO A 71 31.79 2.15 -6.94
CA PRO A 71 32.85 3.04 -7.40
C PRO A 71 32.78 3.35 -8.90
N GLU A 72 32.10 2.54 -9.70
CA GLU A 72 31.95 2.70 -11.15
C GLU A 72 30.85 3.71 -11.53
N VAL A 73 30.17 4.31 -10.56
CA VAL A 73 29.05 5.23 -10.78
C VAL A 73 29.53 6.68 -10.80
N ASN A 74 29.08 7.45 -11.79
CA ASN A 74 29.45 8.85 -11.94
C ASN A 74 28.92 9.67 -10.76
N GLU A 75 29.78 10.47 -10.11
CA GLU A 75 29.38 11.31 -8.99
C GLU A 75 28.33 12.37 -9.38
N ILE A 76 28.38 12.82 -10.64
CA ILE A 76 27.51 13.85 -11.19
C ILE A 76 26.59 13.24 -12.22
N GLY A 77 25.30 13.61 -12.15
CA GLY A 77 24.34 13.34 -13.21
C GLY A 77 23.14 14.25 -13.12
N PHE A 78 22.44 14.41 -14.24
CA PHE A 78 21.32 15.33 -14.34
C PHE A 78 20.00 14.57 -14.44
N VAL A 79 19.04 14.95 -13.59
CA VAL A 79 17.67 14.45 -13.68
C VAL A 79 16.90 15.31 -14.69
N PRO A 80 16.36 14.73 -15.78
CA PRO A 80 15.58 15.51 -16.75
C PRO A 80 14.37 16.17 -16.08
N PHE A 81 14.14 17.45 -16.36
CA PHE A 81 13.04 18.21 -15.77
C PHE A 81 11.67 17.54 -15.99
N ALA A 82 11.42 17.02 -17.19
CA ALA A 82 10.20 16.30 -17.52
C ALA A 82 9.96 15.06 -16.64
N ALA A 83 11.03 14.34 -16.25
CA ALA A 83 10.91 13.21 -15.34
C ALA A 83 10.51 13.65 -13.92
N THR A 84 11.05 14.78 -13.45
CA THR A 84 10.64 15.38 -12.17
C THR A 84 9.17 15.81 -12.20
N GLU A 85 8.71 16.43 -13.28
CA GLU A 85 7.28 16.76 -13.44
C GLU A 85 6.38 15.52 -13.40
N HIS A 86 6.79 14.44 -14.07
CA HIS A 86 6.06 13.18 -14.05
C HIS A 86 5.98 12.60 -12.63
N LEU A 87 7.07 12.63 -11.86
CA LEU A 87 7.08 12.19 -10.45
C LEU A 87 6.10 12.99 -9.59
N LEU A 88 6.13 14.33 -9.69
CA LEU A 88 5.23 15.21 -8.93
C LEU A 88 3.76 14.97 -9.27
N LYS A 89 3.47 14.65 -10.54
CA LYS A 89 2.13 14.30 -11.04
C LYS A 89 1.76 12.84 -10.81
N ARG A 90 2.59 12.06 -10.09
CA ARG A 90 2.40 10.61 -9.84
C ARG A 90 2.26 9.76 -11.10
N ARG A 91 2.89 10.20 -12.20
CA ARG A 91 3.01 9.49 -13.48
C ARG A 91 4.31 8.66 -13.47
N PHE A 92 4.33 7.61 -12.65
CA PHE A 92 5.58 6.93 -12.31
C PHE A 92 6.18 6.15 -13.48
N ASP A 93 5.37 5.51 -14.32
CA ASP A 93 5.89 4.77 -15.48
C ASP A 93 6.58 5.70 -16.48
N GLU A 94 5.99 6.86 -16.78
CA GLU A 94 6.59 7.86 -17.67
C GLU A 94 7.84 8.50 -17.04
N ALA A 95 7.86 8.68 -15.71
CA ALA A 95 9.06 9.11 -15.00
C ALA A 95 10.18 8.07 -15.11
N ILE A 96 9.89 6.79 -14.85
CA ILE A 96 10.86 5.69 -14.93
C ILE A 96 11.42 5.58 -16.36
N GLN A 97 10.58 5.63 -17.38
CA GLN A 97 11.04 5.60 -18.78
C GLN A 97 12.00 6.76 -19.10
N GLY A 98 11.64 7.99 -18.70
CA GLY A 98 12.51 9.15 -18.90
C GLY A 98 13.84 9.05 -18.15
N LEU A 99 13.82 8.54 -16.92
CA LEU A 99 15.01 8.36 -16.09
C LEU A 99 15.92 7.24 -16.60
N LEU A 100 15.37 6.10 -17.01
CA LEU A 100 16.13 5.00 -17.61
C LEU A 100 16.78 5.44 -18.93
N LYS A 101 16.07 6.22 -19.75
CA LYS A 101 16.65 6.81 -20.96
C LYS A 101 17.85 7.71 -20.63
N ALA A 102 17.70 8.62 -19.67
CA ALA A 102 18.80 9.47 -19.22
C ALA A 102 19.98 8.65 -18.67
N GLN A 103 19.71 7.56 -17.95
CA GLN A 103 20.73 6.64 -17.45
C GLN A 103 21.50 5.95 -18.60
N CYS A 104 20.82 5.58 -19.68
CA CYS A 104 21.47 5.01 -20.86
C CYS A 104 22.37 6.02 -21.59
N GLU A 105 21.98 7.30 -21.62
CA GLU A 105 22.71 8.36 -22.32
C GLU A 105 23.91 8.90 -21.51
N GLN A 106 23.75 9.08 -20.20
CA GLN A 106 24.73 9.74 -19.33
C GLN A 106 25.47 8.77 -18.40
N GLY A 107 25.05 7.51 -18.36
CA GLY A 107 25.48 6.53 -17.36
C GLY A 107 24.71 6.63 -16.02
N PRO A 108 24.93 5.67 -15.11
CA PRO A 108 24.36 5.73 -13.77
C PRO A 108 24.98 6.88 -12.97
N SER A 109 24.16 7.52 -12.13
CA SER A 109 24.59 8.53 -11.16
C SER A 109 23.74 8.45 -9.89
N PRO A 110 24.19 9.02 -8.74
CA PRO A 110 23.38 9.13 -7.53
C PRO A 110 22.08 9.90 -7.75
N ALA A 111 22.10 10.96 -8.57
CA ALA A 111 20.94 11.78 -8.85
C ALA A 111 19.85 10.99 -9.60
N ILE A 112 20.22 10.31 -10.70
CA ILE A 112 19.30 9.47 -11.48
C ILE A 112 18.82 8.29 -10.64
N SER A 113 19.71 7.64 -9.90
CA SER A 113 19.34 6.50 -9.05
C SER A 113 18.38 6.90 -7.93
N SER A 114 18.58 8.07 -7.30
CA SER A 114 17.65 8.60 -6.29
C SER A 114 16.26 8.86 -6.89
N ALA A 115 16.20 9.46 -8.09
CA ALA A 115 14.94 9.70 -8.78
C ALA A 115 14.25 8.38 -9.19
N LEU A 116 14.99 7.39 -9.70
CA LEU A 116 14.46 6.05 -10.01
C LEU A 116 13.95 5.35 -8.77
N ALA A 117 14.68 5.42 -7.66
CA ALA A 117 14.25 4.88 -6.38
C ALA A 117 12.91 5.49 -5.95
N ALA A 118 12.78 6.83 -5.97
CA ALA A 118 11.53 7.50 -5.65
C ALA A 118 10.37 7.06 -6.57
N ALA A 119 10.66 6.93 -7.87
CA ALA A 119 9.68 6.50 -8.87
C ALA A 119 9.19 5.06 -8.64
N TYR A 120 10.11 4.11 -8.44
CA TYR A 120 9.78 2.72 -8.18
C TYR A 120 9.08 2.51 -6.84
N HIS A 121 9.49 3.25 -5.80
CA HIS A 121 8.80 3.24 -4.51
C HIS A 121 7.36 3.73 -4.64
N GLY A 122 7.16 4.88 -5.30
CA GLY A 122 5.82 5.42 -5.58
C GLY A 122 4.96 4.46 -6.39
N LEU A 123 5.53 3.86 -7.44
CA LEU A 123 4.85 2.87 -8.28
C LEU A 123 4.48 1.60 -7.48
N GLY A 124 5.35 1.13 -6.58
CA GLY A 124 5.09 0.01 -5.69
C GLY A 124 3.85 0.24 -4.81
N PHE A 125 3.80 1.39 -4.15
CA PHE A 125 2.63 1.77 -3.35
C PHE A 125 1.37 2.00 -4.20
N GLN A 126 1.49 2.59 -5.39
CA GLN A 126 0.36 2.74 -6.30
C GLN A 126 -0.21 1.37 -6.73
N THR A 127 0.67 0.43 -7.06
CA THR A 127 0.30 -0.93 -7.47
C THR A 127 -0.47 -1.65 -6.36
N LEU A 128 0.00 -1.54 -5.11
CA LEU A 128 -0.70 -2.06 -3.93
C LEU A 128 -2.05 -1.37 -3.69
N ALA A 129 -2.09 -0.03 -3.75
CA ALA A 129 -3.31 0.74 -3.56
C ALA A 129 -4.37 0.41 -4.61
N ASP A 130 -3.97 0.20 -5.87
CA ASP A 130 -4.86 -0.19 -6.95
C ASP A 130 -5.40 -1.60 -6.77
N GLN A 131 -4.62 -2.53 -6.21
CA GLN A 131 -5.15 -3.84 -5.82
C GLN A 131 -6.23 -3.71 -4.76
N VAL A 132 -5.97 -2.94 -3.68
CA VAL A 132 -6.96 -2.74 -2.62
C VAL A 132 -8.24 -2.13 -3.18
N ARG A 133 -8.12 -1.11 -4.05
CA ARG A 133 -9.28 -0.52 -4.73
C ARG A 133 -10.05 -1.54 -5.56
N ARG A 134 -9.36 -2.39 -6.35
CA ARG A 134 -10.01 -3.45 -7.13
C ARG A 134 -10.75 -4.44 -6.23
N SER A 135 -10.10 -4.91 -5.17
CA SER A 135 -10.67 -5.85 -4.19
C SER A 135 -11.92 -5.28 -3.54
N VAL A 136 -11.85 -4.06 -3.01
CA VAL A 136 -12.99 -3.38 -2.38
C VAL A 136 -14.16 -3.20 -3.36
N ARG A 137 -13.88 -2.78 -4.61
CA ARG A 137 -14.92 -2.56 -5.63
C ARG A 137 -15.56 -3.86 -6.14
N SER A 138 -14.85 -4.98 -6.09
CA SER A 138 -15.39 -6.28 -6.53
C SER A 138 -16.53 -6.78 -5.66
N VAL A 139 -16.58 -6.37 -4.38
CA VAL A 139 -17.63 -6.74 -3.45
C VAL A 139 -18.90 -5.94 -3.75
N ARG A 140 -19.99 -6.62 -4.13
CA ARG A 140 -21.27 -5.98 -4.49
C ARG A 140 -21.77 -5.01 -3.42
N GLY A 141 -21.64 -5.36 -2.15
CA GLY A 141 -22.06 -4.52 -1.01
C GLY A 141 -21.27 -3.22 -0.85
N ASN A 142 -20.11 -3.09 -1.52
CA ASN A 142 -19.21 -1.95 -1.42
C ASN A 142 -19.30 -0.98 -2.61
N GLN A 143 -20.01 -1.37 -3.68
CA GLN A 143 -20.03 -0.59 -4.92
C GLN A 143 -20.61 0.82 -4.74
N TRP A 144 -21.51 1.02 -3.76
CA TRP A 144 -22.08 2.33 -3.45
C TRP A 144 -21.02 3.36 -3.03
N MET A 145 -19.91 2.93 -2.38
CA MET A 145 -18.82 3.84 -1.95
C MET A 145 -18.09 4.49 -3.12
N SER A 146 -18.15 3.91 -4.32
CA SER A 146 -17.50 4.43 -5.53
C SER A 146 -18.50 5.04 -6.52
N ARG A 147 -19.79 5.10 -6.19
CA ARG A 147 -20.79 5.77 -7.02
C ARG A 147 -20.73 7.27 -6.79
N ILE A 148 -20.66 8.01 -7.89
CA ILE A 148 -20.91 9.45 -7.93
C ILE A 148 -22.30 9.58 -8.53
N GLY A 149 -23.29 9.93 -7.72
CA GLY A 149 -24.70 10.00 -8.11
C GLY A 149 -25.45 11.07 -7.33
N HIS A 150 -26.75 11.22 -7.59
CA HIS A 150 -27.56 12.15 -6.82
C HIS A 150 -27.67 11.64 -5.37
N PRO A 151 -27.69 12.49 -4.33
CA PRO A 151 -27.82 12.06 -2.93
C PRO A 151 -29.00 11.11 -2.66
N ALA A 152 -30.09 11.26 -3.40
CA ALA A 152 -31.27 10.38 -3.32
C ALA A 152 -31.04 8.95 -3.85
N ASP A 153 -29.99 8.73 -4.64
CA ASP A 153 -29.65 7.42 -5.22
C ASP A 153 -28.76 6.57 -4.30
N TYR A 154 -28.33 7.14 -3.16
CA TYR A 154 -27.53 6.40 -2.18
C TYR A 154 -28.42 5.45 -1.37
N PRO A 155 -28.00 4.18 -1.18
CA PRO A 155 -28.81 3.19 -0.50
C PRO A 155 -28.87 3.36 1.02
N LEU A 156 -28.07 4.26 1.60
CA LEU A 156 -27.96 4.48 3.03
C LEU A 156 -28.56 5.85 3.40
N THR A 157 -29.54 5.85 4.28
CA THR A 157 -30.21 7.05 4.78
C THR A 157 -30.21 7.08 6.30
N ILE A 158 -30.25 8.29 6.88
CA ILE A 158 -30.46 8.44 8.32
C ILE A 158 -31.86 7.93 8.69
N ARG A 159 -31.94 7.23 9.82
CA ARG A 159 -33.19 6.74 10.40
C ARG A 159 -34.11 7.94 10.75
N PRO A 160 -35.39 7.96 10.32
CA PRO A 160 -36.29 9.11 10.54
C PRO A 160 -36.40 9.54 12.00
N GLU A 161 -36.26 8.59 12.93
CA GLU A 161 -36.30 8.82 14.37
C GLU A 161 -35.18 9.76 14.84
N LEU A 162 -34.03 9.78 14.16
CA LEU A 162 -32.90 10.68 14.45
C LEU A 162 -33.09 12.09 13.88
N LEU A 163 -34.08 12.28 13.01
CA LEU A 163 -34.39 13.55 12.34
C LEU A 163 -35.51 14.33 13.03
N THR A 164 -36.09 13.79 14.11
CA THR A 164 -37.18 14.43 14.83
C THR A 164 -36.67 14.92 16.19
N PRO A 165 -36.70 16.23 16.49
CA PRO A 165 -36.28 16.73 17.79
C PRO A 165 -37.24 16.25 18.88
N ALA A 166 -36.70 15.97 20.05
CA ALA A 166 -37.49 15.69 21.24
C ALA A 166 -38.17 16.98 21.75
N ALA A 167 -39.05 16.85 22.75
CA ALA A 167 -39.82 17.98 23.30
C ALA A 167 -38.93 19.13 23.84
N ASN A 168 -37.67 18.86 24.16
CA ASN A 168 -36.68 19.85 24.59
C ASN A 168 -35.94 20.53 23.43
N GLY A 169 -36.33 20.29 22.18
CA GLY A 169 -35.71 20.86 20.98
C GLY A 169 -34.42 20.17 20.53
N LEU A 170 -33.95 19.13 21.23
CA LEU A 170 -32.71 18.43 20.89
C LEU A 170 -32.99 17.17 20.06
N TYR A 171 -32.19 16.95 19.02
CA TYR A 171 -32.21 15.71 18.24
C TYR A 171 -31.63 14.53 19.03
N PRO A 172 -32.15 13.30 18.83
CA PRO A 172 -31.61 12.10 19.45
C PRO A 172 -30.15 11.83 19.09
N ILE A 173 -29.40 11.29 20.05
CA ILE A 173 -28.03 10.82 19.83
C ILE A 173 -28.05 9.33 19.55
N LEU A 174 -27.54 8.93 18.38
CA LEU A 174 -27.17 7.56 18.12
C LEU A 174 -25.82 7.30 18.79
N ARG A 175 -25.77 6.32 19.69
CA ARG A 175 -24.53 5.81 20.30
C ARG A 175 -24.26 4.42 19.74
N GLU A 176 -23.08 4.24 19.17
CA GLU A 176 -22.53 2.94 18.82
C GLU A 176 -21.42 2.61 19.84
N ALA A 177 -21.40 1.36 20.31
CA ALA A 177 -20.42 0.88 21.28
C ALA A 177 -19.87 -0.45 20.78
N THR A 178 -18.56 -0.50 20.54
CA THR A 178 -17.93 -1.59 19.80
C THR A 178 -16.74 -2.18 20.56
N PRO A 179 -16.70 -3.52 20.70
CA PRO A 179 -15.58 -4.21 21.35
C PRO A 179 -14.30 -4.09 20.51
N VAL A 180 -13.15 -4.31 21.14
CA VAL A 180 -11.86 -4.34 20.43
C VAL A 180 -11.54 -5.75 19.98
N ARG A 181 -10.79 -5.87 18.88
CA ARG A 181 -10.27 -7.14 18.38
C ARG A 181 -9.05 -7.57 19.21
N MET A 182 -9.06 -8.82 19.67
CA MET A 182 -7.89 -9.51 20.22
C MET A 182 -7.52 -10.69 19.34
N ASP A 183 -6.25 -10.76 18.97
CA ASP A 183 -5.70 -11.82 18.14
C ASP A 183 -5.14 -12.93 19.04
N LEU A 184 -5.80 -14.09 19.05
CA LEU A 184 -5.38 -15.25 19.86
C LEU A 184 -4.26 -16.04 19.17
N SER A 185 -4.29 -16.08 17.84
CA SER A 185 -3.21 -16.60 17.02
C SER A 185 -2.77 -15.51 16.07
N HIS A 186 -1.47 -15.21 16.02
CA HIS A 186 -0.96 -14.17 15.14
C HIS A 186 -0.47 -14.76 13.82
N SER A 187 -1.28 -14.66 12.77
CA SER A 187 -0.78 -14.62 11.40
C SER A 187 -0.75 -13.14 11.03
N GLY A 188 0.41 -12.50 11.23
CA GLY A 188 0.53 -11.04 11.12
C GLY A 188 -0.15 -10.53 9.87
N TRP A 189 -1.17 -9.69 10.05
CA TRP A 189 -1.87 -9.05 8.95
C TRP A 189 -2.64 -10.01 8.00
N SER A 190 -3.23 -11.09 8.50
CA SER A 190 -4.11 -12.00 7.73
C SER A 190 -5.18 -11.27 6.91
N ASP A 191 -5.82 -10.25 7.49
CA ASP A 191 -6.85 -9.48 6.80
C ASP A 191 -6.27 -8.72 5.58
N ILE A 192 -4.99 -8.30 5.67
CA ILE A 192 -4.25 -7.65 4.58
C ILE A 192 -3.90 -8.66 3.49
N PHE A 193 -3.56 -9.90 3.86
CA PHE A 193 -3.34 -10.98 2.89
C PHE A 193 -4.61 -11.29 2.09
N PHE A 194 -5.79 -11.29 2.72
CA PHE A 194 -7.06 -11.50 2.01
C PHE A 194 -7.41 -10.34 1.08
N LEU A 195 -7.16 -9.09 1.49
CA LEU A 195 -7.53 -7.90 0.71
C LEU A 195 -6.53 -7.53 -0.39
N GLY A 196 -5.28 -8.01 -0.32
CA GLY A 196 -4.20 -7.46 -1.14
C GLY A 196 -3.13 -8.42 -1.65
N MET A 197 -3.17 -9.72 -1.35
CA MET A 197 -2.08 -10.64 -1.73
C MET A 197 -2.58 -11.97 -2.31
N ASP A 198 -1.85 -12.50 -3.28
CA ASP A 198 -2.12 -13.79 -3.95
C ASP A 198 -1.80 -15.02 -3.05
N PHE A 199 -2.06 -14.94 -1.73
CA PHE A 199 -1.79 -16.02 -0.78
C PHE A 199 -2.84 -16.13 0.36
N PRO A 200 -4.11 -16.41 0.02
CA PRO A 200 -5.19 -16.48 1.01
C PRO A 200 -5.02 -17.62 2.03
N GLN A 201 -4.25 -18.66 1.71
CA GLN A 201 -3.99 -19.78 2.63
C GLN A 201 -3.15 -19.35 3.84
N GLY A 202 -2.37 -18.27 3.72
CA GLY A 202 -1.60 -17.68 4.82
C GLY A 202 -2.44 -16.85 5.79
N ALA A 203 -3.68 -16.50 5.42
CA ALA A 203 -4.60 -15.69 6.23
C ALA A 203 -5.38 -16.54 7.26
N ARG A 204 -4.70 -17.43 7.99
CA ARG A 204 -5.33 -18.29 9.01
C ARG A 204 -5.13 -17.70 10.40
N VAL A 205 -6.20 -17.10 10.92
CA VAL A 205 -6.18 -16.36 12.17
C VAL A 205 -7.38 -16.72 13.04
N LEU A 206 -7.19 -16.74 14.36
CA LEU A 206 -8.23 -16.81 15.37
C LEU A 206 -8.26 -15.48 16.13
N ASN A 207 -9.40 -14.81 16.08
CA ASN A 207 -9.61 -13.49 16.63
C ASN A 207 -10.94 -13.47 17.37
N VAL A 208 -10.99 -12.70 18.44
CA VAL A 208 -12.20 -12.54 19.25
C VAL A 208 -12.44 -11.07 19.50
N SER A 209 -13.71 -10.69 19.54
CA SER A 209 -14.14 -9.38 20.01
C SER A 209 -14.21 -9.40 21.53
N ILE A 210 -13.51 -8.48 22.19
CA ILE A 210 -13.46 -8.38 23.65
C ILE A 210 -13.82 -6.99 24.16
N ASP A 211 -14.51 -7.01 25.28
CA ASP A 211 -14.76 -5.85 26.12
C ASP A 211 -13.62 -5.66 27.12
N LEU A 212 -13.38 -4.42 27.53
CA LEU A 212 -12.30 -4.06 28.46
C LEU A 212 -12.83 -3.49 29.77
N ALA A 213 -12.10 -3.72 30.86
CA ALA A 213 -12.32 -3.08 32.15
C ALA A 213 -10.97 -2.79 32.83
N VAL A 214 -10.91 -1.68 33.56
CA VAL A 214 -9.79 -1.37 34.45
C VAL A 214 -10.06 -2.01 35.81
N ARG A 215 -9.20 -2.96 36.17
CA ARG A 215 -9.28 -3.70 37.44
C ARG A 215 -9.28 -2.74 38.64
N GLY A 216 -10.26 -2.91 39.54
CA GLY A 216 -10.41 -2.09 40.75
C GLY A 216 -11.12 -0.74 40.52
N ARG A 217 -11.42 -0.38 39.27
CA ARG A 217 -12.22 0.79 38.92
C ARG A 217 -13.59 0.40 38.35
N ASP A 218 -13.58 -0.48 37.35
CA ASP A 218 -14.77 -0.83 36.60
C ASP A 218 -15.43 -2.09 37.17
N ALA A 219 -16.76 -2.09 37.27
CA ALA A 219 -17.52 -3.21 37.84
C ALA A 219 -17.61 -4.43 36.89
N SER A 220 -17.48 -4.20 35.59
CA SER A 220 -17.52 -5.23 34.55
C SER A 220 -16.85 -4.72 33.26
N PRO A 221 -16.32 -5.61 32.39
CA PRO A 221 -15.87 -5.26 31.05
C PRO A 221 -16.99 -4.60 30.24
N ARG A 222 -16.64 -3.59 29.43
CA ARG A 222 -17.54 -2.93 28.48
C ARG A 222 -16.82 -2.67 27.15
N PRO A 223 -17.57 -2.47 26.05
CA PRO A 223 -16.98 -2.04 24.79
C PRO A 223 -16.25 -0.70 24.98
N PRO A 224 -14.94 -0.63 24.72
CA PRO A 224 -14.15 0.58 25.02
C PRO A 224 -14.24 1.64 23.92
N ILE A 225 -14.68 1.28 22.71
CA ILE A 225 -14.87 2.22 21.60
C ILE A 225 -16.32 2.67 21.60
N GLU A 226 -16.54 3.97 21.65
CA GLU A 226 -17.87 4.56 21.53
C GLU A 226 -17.84 5.65 20.47
N ALA A 227 -18.82 5.61 19.56
CA ALA A 227 -19.07 6.65 18.59
C ALA A 227 -20.46 7.25 18.82
N TYR A 228 -20.56 8.56 18.67
CA TYR A 228 -21.80 9.30 18.88
C TYR A 228 -22.11 10.10 17.62
N LEU A 229 -23.35 9.96 17.13
CA LEU A 229 -23.85 10.70 15.99
C LEU A 229 -25.13 11.43 16.41
N ARG A 230 -25.23 12.70 16.05
CA ARG A 230 -26.45 13.49 16.21
C ARG A 230 -26.65 14.33 14.95
N VAL A 231 -27.87 14.34 14.43
CA VAL A 231 -28.25 15.30 13.39
C VAL A 231 -28.47 16.67 14.04
N ILE A 232 -28.03 17.72 13.36
CA ILE A 232 -28.24 19.10 13.79
C ILE A 232 -29.00 19.85 12.69
N ASP A 233 -29.58 20.98 13.05
CA ASP A 233 -30.35 21.86 12.18
C ASP A 233 -29.47 22.75 11.29
N GLU A 234 -28.14 22.68 11.44
CA GLU A 234 -27.17 23.36 10.61
C GLU A 234 -26.60 22.44 9.51
N PRO A 235 -26.40 22.93 8.27
CA PRO A 235 -25.85 22.14 7.17
C PRO A 235 -24.31 22.02 7.25
N VAL A 236 -23.80 21.54 8.38
CA VAL A 236 -22.36 21.40 8.65
C VAL A 236 -22.02 20.02 9.21
N LEU A 237 -20.78 19.58 9.01
CA LEU A 237 -20.23 18.41 9.69
C LEU A 237 -19.35 18.87 10.86
N ARG A 238 -19.62 18.38 12.06
CA ARG A 238 -18.80 18.56 13.26
C ARG A 238 -18.22 17.19 13.64
N LEU A 239 -16.89 17.06 13.57
CA LEU A 239 -16.13 15.85 13.89
C LEU A 239 -15.37 16.02 15.19
#